data_AF-A0AAE1MZG0-F1
#
_entry.id   AF-A0AAE1MZG0-F1
#
_cell.length_a   1.000
_cell.length_b   1.000
_cell.length_c   1.000
_cell.angle_alpha   90.00
_cell.angle_beta   90.00
_cell.angle_gamma   90.00
#
_symmetry.space_group_name_H-M   'P 1'
#
loop_
_entity.id
_entity.type
_entity.pdbx_description
1 polymer ?
#
loop_
_entity_poly.entity_id
_entity_poly.type
_entity_poly.pdbx_seq_one_letter_code
_entity_poly.pdbx_strand_id
1 'polypeptide(L)'
;MPMSIFKQLAVGEARPTTVTLQLADRSIVLPEGKIEDVLVKVDKFIFLVDFIIVEFEADHDVLILLGRPFMATGRTLINVEKGELTLRVDNDQVTFSTLKNAKFKDPTERNLSCSDIRNIIEAGEIPASRQY
;
A
#
# COMPACT_ATOMS: atom_id res chain seq x y z
N MET A 1 3.38 6.23 -1.98
CA MET A 1 2.06 6.25 -2.64
C MET A 1 2.16 7.16 -3.86
N PRO A 2 1.77 6.71 -5.05
CA PRO A 2 1.70 7.55 -6.24
C PRO A 2 0.73 8.74 -6.05
N MET A 3 1.09 9.90 -6.59
CA MET A 3 0.29 11.13 -6.52
C MET A 3 -1.12 10.95 -7.11
N SER A 4 -1.26 10.16 -8.18
CA SER A 4 -2.55 9.86 -8.80
C SER A 4 -3.53 9.18 -7.84
N ILE A 5 -3.07 8.20 -7.06
CA ILE A 5 -3.88 7.54 -6.03
C ILE A 5 -4.20 8.51 -4.90
N PHE A 6 -3.21 9.26 -4.44
CA PHE A 6 -3.38 10.22 -3.36
C PHE A 6 -4.52 11.22 -3.67
N LYS A 7 -4.53 11.77 -4.89
CA LYS A 7 -5.59 12.66 -5.39
C LYS A 7 -6.95 11.97 -5.46
N GLN A 8 -7.01 10.68 -5.79
CA GLN A 8 -8.26 9.91 -5.86
C GLN A 8 -8.83 9.56 -4.50
N LEU A 9 -7.99 9.26 -3.51
CA LEU A 9 -8.43 8.85 -2.17
C LEU A 9 -9.02 10.01 -1.35
N ALA A 10 -8.69 11.26 -1.71
CA ALA A 10 -9.20 12.46 -1.03
C ALA A 10 -9.00 12.43 0.51
N VAL A 11 -7.86 11.88 0.95
CA VAL A 11 -7.51 11.63 2.36
C VAL A 11 -6.91 12.86 3.08
N GLY A 12 -7.01 14.04 2.48
CA GLY A 12 -6.44 15.29 2.99
C GLY A 12 -5.30 15.82 2.14
N GLU A 13 -4.46 16.68 2.74
CA GLU A 13 -3.37 17.37 2.05
C GLU A 13 -2.00 16.79 2.42
N ALA A 14 -1.14 16.64 1.42
CA ALA A 14 0.24 16.21 1.64
C ALA A 14 1.04 17.35 2.28
N ARG A 15 1.72 17.05 3.37
CA ARG A 15 2.62 17.99 4.04
C ARG A 15 4.00 17.95 3.38
N PRO A 16 4.71 19.09 3.27
CA PRO A 16 6.09 19.10 2.83
C PRO A 16 6.97 18.15 3.65
N THR A 17 7.93 17.50 3.00
CA THR A 17 8.88 16.59 3.65
C THR A 17 10.29 16.83 3.15
N THR A 18 11.27 16.61 4.01
CA THR A 18 12.71 16.67 3.67
C THR A 18 13.28 15.27 3.38
N VAL A 19 12.42 14.25 3.32
CA VAL A 19 12.80 12.88 3.02
C VAL A 19 13.21 12.77 1.55
N THR A 20 14.32 12.06 1.29
CA THR A 20 14.74 11.68 -0.05
C THR A 20 14.73 10.16 -0.15
N LEU A 21 14.15 9.61 -1.22
CA LEU A 21 14.11 8.17 -1.44
C LEU A 21 15.22 7.75 -2.40
N GLN A 22 16.00 6.74 -2.01
CA GLN A 22 16.90 6.05 -2.91
C GLN A 22 16.30 4.69 -3.25
N LEU A 23 16.03 4.45 -4.54
CA LEU A 23 15.47 3.20 -5.02
C LEU A 23 16.58 2.13 -5.16
N ALA A 24 16.17 0.88 -5.39
CA ALA A 24 17.10 -0.24 -5.51
C ALA A 24 18.04 -0.12 -6.73
N ASP A 25 17.60 0.57 -7.77
CA ASP A 25 18.40 0.93 -8.95
C ASP A 25 19.32 2.14 -8.70
N ARG A 26 19.36 2.64 -7.46
CA ARG A 26 20.11 3.80 -6.98
C ARG A 26 19.60 5.15 -7.51
N SER A 27 18.50 5.18 -8.24
CA SER A 27 17.84 6.43 -8.58
C SER A 27 17.35 7.14 -7.33
N ILE A 28 17.34 8.48 -7.40
CA ILE A 28 16.89 9.34 -6.31
C ILE A 28 15.54 9.91 -6.70
N VAL A 29 14.54 9.68 -5.84
CA VAL A 29 13.20 10.24 -5.98
C VAL A 29 12.99 11.27 -4.87
N LEU A 30 12.60 12.48 -5.28
CA LEU A 30 12.15 13.54 -4.39
C LEU A 30 10.64 13.39 -4.21
N PRO A 31 10.15 13.12 -2.98
CA PRO A 31 8.73 13.10 -2.70
C PRO A 31 8.09 14.47 -2.86
N GLU A 32 6.83 14.46 -3.29
CA GLU A 32 5.95 15.64 -3.29
C GLU A 32 5.53 16.02 -1.87
N GLY A 33 5.50 15.04 -0.96
CA GLY A 33 5.16 15.27 0.43
C GLY A 33 5.00 13.98 1.22
N LYS A 34 4.45 14.12 2.42
CA LYS A 34 4.02 13.00 3.25
C LYS A 34 2.61 13.24 3.78
N ILE A 35 1.89 12.17 4.02
CA ILE A 35 0.66 12.17 4.80
C ILE A 35 0.81 11.17 5.94
N GLU A 36 0.34 11.55 7.11
CA GLU A 36 0.44 10.75 8.33
C GLU A 36 -0.97 10.36 8.79
N ASP A 37 -1.05 9.30 9.60
CA ASP A 37 -2.29 8.90 10.26
C ASP A 37 -3.44 8.49 9.32
N VAL A 38 -3.12 7.96 8.13
CA VAL A 38 -4.14 7.46 7.20
C VAL A 38 -4.65 6.09 7.68
N LEU A 39 -5.95 5.99 7.93
CA LEU A 39 -6.58 4.69 8.22
C LEU A 39 -6.68 3.88 6.94
N VAL A 40 -6.07 2.70 6.92
CA VAL A 40 -6.11 1.76 5.79
C VAL A 40 -6.79 0.49 6.25
N LYS A 41 -7.93 0.18 5.64
CA LYS A 41 -8.64 -1.07 5.91
C LYS A 41 -8.25 -2.17 4.94
N VAL A 42 -7.56 -3.20 5.44
CA VAL A 42 -7.21 -4.41 4.69
C VAL A 42 -8.08 -5.57 5.18
N ASP A 43 -9.01 -6.02 4.34
CA ASP A 43 -10.03 -7.00 4.72
C ASP A 43 -10.80 -6.54 5.97
N LYS A 44 -10.73 -7.27 7.09
CA LYS A 44 -11.34 -6.88 8.38
C LYS A 44 -10.46 -6.00 9.27
N PHE A 45 -9.19 -5.81 8.92
CA PHE A 45 -8.23 -5.09 9.75
C PHE A 45 -8.13 -3.62 9.35
N ILE A 46 -7.90 -2.75 10.32
CA ILE A 46 -7.67 -1.32 10.10
C ILE A 46 -6.32 -0.97 10.69
N PHE A 47 -5.48 -0.30 9.89
CA PHE A 47 -4.14 0.12 10.27
C PHE A 47 -4.02 1.63 10.13
N LEU A 48 -3.28 2.26 11.03
CA LEU A 48 -2.77 3.62 10.83
C LEU A 48 -1.46 3.54 10.04
N VAL A 49 -1.37 4.31 8.98
CA VAL A 49 -0.25 4.25 8.03
C VAL A 49 0.15 5.65 7.61
N ASP A 50 1.46 5.89 7.60
CA ASP A 50 2.05 7.07 7.01
C ASP A 50 2.52 6.75 5.60
N PHE A 51 2.28 7.66 4.66
CA PHE A 51 2.69 7.53 3.27
C PHE A 51 3.58 8.68 2.83
N ILE A 52 4.65 8.33 2.13
CA ILE A 52 5.40 9.28 1.31
C ILE A 52 4.73 9.36 -0.06
N ILE A 53 4.36 10.56 -0.49
CA ILE A 53 3.73 10.81 -1.79
C ILE A 53 4.81 11.10 -2.82
N VAL A 54 4.78 10.39 -3.94
CA VAL A 54 5.78 10.53 -5.02
C VAL A 54 5.06 10.76 -6.35
N GLU A 55 5.62 11.63 -7.19
CA GLU A 55 5.21 11.77 -8.59
C GLU A 55 5.75 10.57 -9.37
N PHE A 56 4.90 9.57 -9.58
CA PHE A 56 5.21 8.37 -10.33
C PHE A 56 4.00 8.05 -11.21
N GLU A 57 4.25 7.76 -12.49
CA GLU A 57 3.22 7.30 -13.41
C GLU A 57 2.67 5.97 -12.88
N ALA A 58 1.45 6.02 -12.36
CA ALA A 58 0.76 4.79 -12.02
C ALA A 58 0.36 4.12 -13.33
N ASP A 59 1.19 3.20 -13.81
CA ASP A 59 0.77 2.27 -14.86
C ASP A 59 -0.50 1.54 -14.42
N HIS A 60 -1.19 0.90 -15.38
CA HIS A 60 -2.47 0.23 -15.16
C HIS A 60 -2.46 -0.80 -13.99
N ASP A 61 -1.28 -1.23 -13.58
CA ASP A 61 -1.01 -1.96 -12.35
C ASP A 61 -0.52 -0.99 -11.25
N VAL A 62 -1.48 -0.37 -10.58
CA VAL A 62 -1.25 0.61 -9.50
C VAL A 62 -0.37 0.02 -8.39
N LEU A 63 0.89 0.44 -8.24
CA LEU A 63 1.78 -0.06 -7.18
C LEU A 63 1.78 0.84 -5.94
N ILE A 64 1.21 0.35 -4.83
CA ILE A 64 1.45 0.91 -3.49
C ILE A 64 2.53 0.10 -2.82
N LEU A 65 3.69 0.72 -2.58
CA LEU A 65 4.76 0.10 -1.83
C LEU A 65 4.44 0.14 -0.34
N LEU A 66 4.11 -1.02 0.23
CA LEU A 66 3.98 -1.20 1.67
C LEU A 66 5.37 -1.44 2.26
N GLY A 67 5.84 -0.48 3.05
CA GLY A 67 7.14 -0.57 3.70
C GLY A 67 7.18 -1.65 4.78
N ARG A 68 8.40 -2.01 5.20
CA ARG A 68 8.63 -2.92 6.34
C ARG A 68 7.91 -2.48 7.63
N PRO A 69 7.82 -1.18 7.98
CA PRO A 69 7.07 -0.76 9.17
C PRO A 69 5.60 -1.21 9.14
N PHE A 70 4.91 -1.02 8.02
CA PHE A 70 3.52 -1.48 7.86
C PHE A 70 3.42 -3.00 8.01
N MET A 71 4.31 -3.73 7.34
CA MET A 71 4.35 -5.20 7.41
C MET A 71 4.62 -5.70 8.83
N ALA A 72 5.44 -4.99 9.60
CA ALA A 72 5.69 -5.33 11.00
C ALA A 72 4.43 -5.16 11.86
N THR A 73 3.66 -4.10 11.66
CA THR A 73 2.39 -3.86 12.36
C THR A 73 1.39 -4.99 12.13
N GLY A 74 1.23 -5.41 10.88
CA GLY A 74 0.35 -6.53 10.51
C GLY A 74 0.97 -7.92 10.72
N ARG A 75 2.12 -8.02 11.42
CA ARG A 75 2.90 -9.26 11.61
C ARG A 75 2.95 -10.12 10.34
N THR A 76 3.23 -9.46 9.20
CA THR A 76 3.06 -10.04 7.88
C THR A 76 3.99 -11.25 7.68
N LEU A 77 3.42 -12.35 7.22
CA LEU A 77 4.15 -13.52 6.75
C LEU A 77 4.02 -13.62 5.23
N ILE A 78 5.16 -13.61 4.54
CA ILE A 78 5.22 -13.75 3.08
C ILE A 78 5.75 -15.16 2.78
N ASN A 79 4.88 -16.02 2.26
CA ASN A 79 5.29 -17.29 1.68
C ASN A 79 5.52 -17.10 0.18
N VAL A 80 6.79 -16.94 -0.20
CA VAL A 80 7.19 -16.68 -1.59
C VAL A 80 6.91 -17.89 -2.49
N GLU A 81 7.17 -19.11 -2.00
CA GLU A 81 6.96 -20.34 -2.77
C GLU A 81 5.49 -20.52 -3.16
N LYS A 82 4.57 -20.22 -2.24
CA LYS A 82 3.11 -20.33 -2.46
C LYS A 82 2.47 -19.07 -3.01
N GLY A 83 3.21 -17.97 -3.13
CA GLY A 83 2.65 -16.65 -3.47
C GLY A 83 1.57 -16.21 -2.47
N GLU A 84 1.79 -16.41 -1.17
CA GLU A 84 0.83 -16.05 -0.14
C GLU A 84 1.36 -14.91 0.74
N LEU A 85 0.48 -13.95 1.04
CA LEU A 85 0.70 -12.90 2.02
C LEU A 85 -0.32 -13.07 3.14
N THR A 86 0.14 -13.32 4.35
CA THR A 86 -0.71 -13.42 5.53
C THR A 86 -0.50 -12.21 6.44
N LEU A 87 -1.57 -11.49 6.76
CA LEU A 87 -1.58 -10.48 7.82
C LEU A 87 -2.19 -11.08 9.08
N ARG A 88 -1.61 -10.79 10.23
CA ARG A 88 -2.07 -11.25 11.55
C ARG A 88 -2.16 -10.10 12.53
N VAL A 89 -3.33 -9.94 13.13
CA VAL A 89 -3.60 -9.00 14.22
C VAL A 89 -4.17 -9.81 15.38
N ASP A 90 -3.50 -9.75 16.53
CA ASP A 90 -3.80 -10.59 17.69
C ASP A 90 -3.92 -12.09 17.34
N ASN A 91 -5.09 -12.69 17.56
CA ASN A 91 -5.39 -14.10 17.25
C ASN A 91 -6.04 -14.28 15.87
N ASP A 92 -6.28 -13.20 15.14
CA ASP A 92 -6.93 -13.22 13.84
C ASP A 92 -5.91 -13.09 12.70
N GLN A 93 -6.17 -13.75 11.57
CA GLN A 93 -5.36 -13.61 10.38
C GLN A 93 -6.21 -13.59 9.10
N VAL A 94 -5.65 -12.99 8.05
CA VAL A 94 -6.16 -13.05 6.67
C VAL A 94 -5.01 -13.44 5.75
N THR A 95 -5.25 -14.35 4.82
CA THR A 95 -4.26 -14.80 3.83
C THR A 95 -4.75 -14.46 2.43
N PHE A 96 -3.94 -13.69 1.71
CA PHE A 96 -4.13 -13.37 0.31
C PHE A 96 -3.23 -14.29 -0.52
N SER A 97 -3.80 -14.97 -1.50
CA SER A 97 -3.04 -15.77 -2.47
C SER A 97 -2.94 -15.01 -3.78
N THR A 98 -1.73 -14.64 -4.21
CA THR A 98 -1.51 -13.98 -5.52
C THR A 98 -1.67 -14.94 -6.70
N LEU A 99 -1.63 -16.26 -6.45
CA LEU A 99 -1.70 -17.30 -7.48
C LEU A 99 -3.13 -17.69 -7.93
N LYS A 100 -4.19 -17.24 -7.25
CA LYS A 100 -5.57 -17.63 -7.63
C LYS A 100 -6.15 -16.85 -8.81
N ASN A 101 -5.50 -15.75 -9.21
CA ASN A 101 -5.92 -14.93 -10.35
C ASN A 101 -5.09 -15.19 -11.62
N ALA A 102 -4.07 -16.04 -11.55
CA ALA A 102 -3.30 -16.50 -12.72
C ALA A 102 -3.94 -17.75 -13.35
N LYS A 103 -5.16 -17.63 -13.87
CA LYS A 103 -5.50 -18.45 -15.03
C LYS A 103 -4.68 -17.90 -16.19
N PHE A 104 -3.50 -18.49 -16.38
CA PHE A 104 -2.59 -18.34 -17.52
C PHE A 104 -3.21 -17.56 -18.69
N LYS A 105 -2.96 -16.25 -18.72
CA LYS A 105 -2.85 -15.53 -19.98
C LYS A 105 -1.36 -15.40 -20.27
N ASP A 106 -1.06 -15.59 -21.55
CA ASP A 106 0.23 -15.57 -22.25
C ASP A 106 1.49 -15.17 -21.44
N PRO A 107 2.62 -15.92 -21.53
CA PRO A 107 3.88 -15.58 -20.86
C PRO A 107 4.49 -14.21 -21.26
N THR A 108 3.90 -13.50 -22.21
CA THR A 108 4.19 -12.09 -22.51
C THR A 108 3.50 -11.08 -21.59
N GLU A 109 2.48 -11.48 -20.82
CA GLU A 109 1.74 -10.63 -19.87
C GLU A 109 2.11 -10.97 -18.42
N ARG A 110 3.33 -10.61 -18.00
CA ARG A 110 3.83 -10.79 -16.61
C ARG A 110 3.28 -9.73 -15.64
N ASN A 111 1.97 -9.49 -15.67
CA ASN A 111 1.36 -8.44 -14.86
C ASN A 111 0.54 -9.06 -13.72
N LEU A 112 1.01 -8.87 -12.49
CA LEU A 112 0.18 -9.01 -11.29
C LEU A 112 -0.82 -7.85 -11.30
N SER A 113 -1.99 -8.07 -11.89
CA SER A 113 -3.05 -7.06 -12.00
C SER A 113 -3.52 -6.59 -10.61
N CYS A 114 -3.32 -5.31 -10.32
CA CYS A 114 -3.70 -4.63 -9.08
C CYS A 114 -5.19 -4.25 -9.01
N SER A 115 -6.06 -4.93 -9.76
CA SER A 115 -7.52 -4.76 -9.65
C SER A 115 -8.06 -5.03 -8.23
N ASP A 116 -7.29 -5.74 -7.38
CA ASP A 116 -7.65 -6.04 -6.00
C ASP A 116 -7.31 -4.91 -5.01
N ILE A 117 -6.44 -3.94 -5.33
CA ILE A 117 -6.13 -2.81 -4.42
C ILE A 117 -7.38 -1.95 -4.17
N ARG A 118 -8.27 -1.84 -5.16
CA ARG A 118 -9.55 -1.11 -5.05
C ARG A 118 -10.47 -1.67 -3.96
N ASN A 119 -10.32 -2.95 -3.60
CA ASN A 119 -11.08 -3.62 -2.54
C ASN A 119 -10.30 -3.73 -1.22
N ILE A 120 -9.02 -3.31 -1.19
CA ILE A 120 -8.08 -3.52 -0.07
C ILE A 120 -7.73 -2.21 0.66
N ILE A 121 -8.18 -1.05 0.17
CA ILE A 121 -7.88 0.25 0.80
C ILE A 121 -9.14 1.12 0.77
N GLU A 122 -9.96 1.00 1.83
CA GLU A 122 -10.79 2.14 2.24
C GLU A 122 -9.89 3.03 3.10
N ALA A 123 -9.55 4.21 2.56
CA ALA A 123 -8.78 5.21 3.27
C ALA A 123 -9.74 6.24 3.88
N GLY A 124 -9.59 6.51 5.18
CA GLY A 124 -10.44 7.45 5.91
C GLY A 124 -9.63 8.34 6.84
N GLU A 125 -10.15 9.53 7.13
CA GLU A 125 -9.59 10.42 8.14
C GLU A 125 -9.91 9.91 9.55
N ILE A 126 -9.01 10.17 10.51
CA ILE A 126 -9.36 10.06 11.93
C ILE A 126 -10.31 11.22 12.27
N PRO A 127 -11.53 10.97 12.79
CA PRO A 127 -12.42 12.05 13.18
C PRO A 127 -11.79 12.92 14.26
N ALA A 128 -11.88 14.24 14.09
CA ALA A 128 -11.25 15.28 14.92
C ALA A 128 -11.59 15.20 16.43
N SER A 129 -12.58 14.40 16.82
CA SER A 129 -12.99 14.20 18.22
C SER A 129 -12.06 13.31 19.05
N ARG A 130 -10.91 12.85 18.50
CA ARG A 130 -9.95 11.96 19.19
C ARG A 130 -8.55 12.54 19.37
N GLN A 131 -8.38 13.85 19.20
CA GLN A 131 -7.18 14.55 19.69
C GLN A 131 -7.36 14.81 21.19
N TYR A 132 -6.74 13.99 22.03
CA TYR A 132 -6.56 14.25 23.46
C TYR A 132 -5.29 15.08 23.68
#